data_AF-Q8LKD7-F1
#
_entry.id   AF-Q8LKD7-F1
#
_cell.length_a   1.000
_cell.length_b   1.000
_cell.length_c   1.000
_cell.angle_alpha   90.00
_cell.angle_beta   90.00
_cell.angle_gamma   90.00
#
_symmetry.space_group_name_H-M   'P 1'
#
loop_
_entity.id
_entity.type
_entity.pdbx_description
1 polymer ?
#
loop_
_entity_poly.entity_id
_entity_poly.type
_entity_poly.pdbx_seq_one_letter_code
_entity_poly.pdbx_strand_id
1 'polypeptide(L)'
;GMGGIGKTTVAKAIFNKYQDKFAGKSFLASVREVRLVDSQNTLLHDVLRSRNINVSKVDEGTEDIKRRLGNLRVLVIVDDVDSVKQLEALAIKRDSFGPGSRIIITTRDKHLLEILKADRICHLPAMNKEEALELLSRRAFNMNYPMEGYFELAREVVDYCGGLPLALKDL
;
A
#
# COMPACT_ATOMS: atom_id res chain seq x y z
N GLY A 1 -1.78 5.79 10.55
CA GLY A 1 -0.66 6.74 10.34
C GLY A 1 -1.07 7.83 9.36
N MET A 2 -0.58 9.05 9.56
CA MET A 2 -0.99 10.25 8.81
C MET A 2 -0.82 10.13 7.28
N GLY A 3 -1.53 10.96 6.52
CA GLY A 3 -1.28 11.14 5.09
C GLY A 3 0.17 11.57 4.82
N GLY A 4 0.73 11.19 3.67
CA GLY A 4 2.09 11.60 3.27
C GLY A 4 3.25 10.91 3.99
N ILE A 5 3.00 10.09 5.02
CA ILE A 5 4.04 9.40 5.82
C ILE A 5 4.77 8.25 5.09
N GLY A 6 4.33 7.86 3.89
CA GLY A 6 5.00 6.82 3.09
C GLY A 6 4.44 5.40 3.19
N LYS A 7 3.21 5.19 3.70
CA LYS A 7 2.56 3.85 3.77
C LYS A 7 2.57 3.10 2.44
N THR A 8 2.08 3.73 1.38
CA THR A 8 2.08 3.18 0.01
C THR A 8 3.48 2.82 -0.46
N THR A 9 4.48 3.67 -0.15
CA THR A 9 5.88 3.43 -0.53
C THR A 9 6.45 2.19 0.17
N VAL A 10 6.23 2.04 1.47
CA VAL A 10 6.67 0.86 2.22
C VAL A 10 5.97 -0.40 1.70
N ALA A 11 4.65 -0.35 1.49
CA ALA A 11 3.89 -1.49 0.96
C ALA A 11 4.39 -1.91 -0.43
N LYS A 12 4.68 -0.95 -1.31
CA LYS A 12 5.26 -1.19 -2.64
C LYS A 12 6.65 -1.80 -2.56
N ALA A 13 7.49 -1.35 -1.62
CA ALA A 13 8.82 -1.93 -1.41
C ALA A 13 8.73 -3.40 -0.94
N ILE A 14 7.80 -3.71 -0.04
CA ILE A 14 7.53 -5.10 0.40
C ILE A 14 7.04 -5.93 -0.79
N PHE A 15 6.06 -5.43 -1.56
CA PHE A 15 5.56 -6.13 -2.73
C PHE A 15 6.69 -6.47 -3.70
N ASN A 16 7.47 -5.47 -4.12
CA ASN A 16 8.58 -5.67 -5.05
C ASN A 16 9.61 -6.70 -4.55
N LYS A 17 9.90 -6.71 -3.25
CA LYS A 17 10.88 -7.61 -2.64
C LYS A 17 10.40 -9.06 -2.52
N TYR A 18 9.10 -9.30 -2.29
CA TYR A 18 8.59 -10.61 -1.91
C TYR A 18 7.60 -11.23 -2.90
N GLN A 19 7.11 -10.48 -3.89
CA GLN A 19 6.06 -10.91 -4.81
C GLN A 19 6.32 -12.25 -5.50
N ASP A 20 7.56 -12.56 -5.86
CA ASP A 20 7.90 -13.79 -6.60
C ASP A 20 7.93 -15.04 -5.71
N LYS A 21 7.69 -14.90 -4.40
CA LYS A 21 7.57 -16.02 -3.45
C LYS A 21 6.15 -16.56 -3.31
N PHE A 22 5.20 -16.02 -4.09
CA PHE A 22 3.78 -16.37 -4.02
C PHE A 22 3.28 -16.84 -5.39
N ALA A 23 2.27 -17.70 -5.39
CA ALA A 23 1.69 -18.22 -6.63
C ALA A 23 0.90 -17.13 -7.38
N GLY A 24 0.23 -16.25 -6.62
CA GLY A 24 -0.46 -15.08 -7.14
C GLY A 24 0.00 -13.80 -6.45
N LYS A 25 -0.06 -12.68 -7.16
CA LYS A 25 0.33 -11.37 -6.65
C LYS A 25 -0.55 -10.29 -7.24
N SER A 26 -0.90 -9.27 -6.47
CA SER A 26 -1.57 -8.07 -6.99
C SER A 26 -1.28 -6.86 -6.11
N PHE A 27 -1.17 -5.69 -6.73
CA PHE A 27 -1.09 -4.41 -6.05
C PHE A 27 -2.29 -3.57 -6.47
N LEU A 28 -3.27 -3.44 -5.58
CA LEU A 28 -4.46 -2.63 -5.78
C LEU A 28 -4.16 -1.21 -5.28
N ALA A 29 -3.79 -0.32 -6.19
CA ALA A 29 -3.45 1.07 -5.88
C ALA A 29 -4.71 1.92 -5.65
N SER A 30 -4.67 2.81 -4.66
CA SER A 30 -5.69 3.83 -4.40
C SER A 30 -7.14 3.30 -4.46
N VAL A 31 -7.45 2.24 -3.70
CA VAL A 31 -8.77 1.57 -3.76
C VAL A 31 -9.93 2.52 -3.41
N ARG A 32 -9.67 3.55 -2.62
CA ARG A 32 -10.61 4.64 -2.36
C ARG A 32 -11.04 5.44 -3.59
N GLU A 33 -10.18 5.55 -4.59
CA GLU A 33 -10.37 6.39 -5.79
C GLU A 33 -10.84 5.58 -7.01
N VAL A 34 -10.79 4.25 -6.92
CA VAL A 34 -11.08 3.33 -8.02
C VAL A 34 -12.44 2.67 -7.80
N ARG A 35 -13.18 2.37 -8.88
CA ARG A 35 -14.43 1.62 -8.76
C ARG A 35 -14.12 0.20 -8.27
N LEU A 36 -14.89 -0.31 -7.31
CA LEU A 36 -14.67 -1.65 -6.75
C LEU A 36 -14.59 -2.76 -7.80
N VAL A 37 -15.43 -2.68 -8.83
CA VAL A 37 -15.41 -3.64 -9.95
C VAL A 37 -14.07 -3.63 -10.69
N ASP A 38 -13.44 -2.47 -10.85
CA ASP A 38 -12.13 -2.38 -11.50
C ASP A 38 -11.06 -3.02 -10.60
N SER A 39 -11.09 -2.76 -9.29
CA SER A 39 -10.18 -3.42 -8.35
C SER A 39 -10.36 -4.94 -8.29
N GLN A 40 -11.60 -5.44 -8.38
CA GLN A 40 -11.88 -6.88 -8.46
C GLN A 40 -11.32 -7.50 -9.75
N ASN A 41 -11.54 -6.85 -10.89
CA ASN A 41 -10.99 -7.29 -12.16
C ASN A 41 -9.45 -7.28 -12.14
N THR A 42 -8.81 -6.24 -11.60
CA THR A 42 -7.35 -6.20 -11.43
C THR A 42 -6.85 -7.35 -10.56
N LEU A 43 -7.46 -7.58 -9.39
CA LEU A 43 -7.06 -8.65 -8.48
C LEU A 43 -7.14 -10.01 -9.15
N LEU A 44 -8.28 -10.29 -9.80
CA LEU A 44 -8.51 -11.54 -10.51
C LEU A 44 -7.53 -11.71 -11.67
N HIS A 45 -7.31 -10.66 -12.48
CA HIS A 45 -6.40 -10.69 -13.61
C HIS A 45 -4.95 -10.94 -13.18
N ASP A 46 -4.46 -10.21 -12.19
CA ASP A 46 -3.07 -10.29 -11.75
C ASP A 46 -2.75 -11.65 -11.12
N VAL A 47 -3.66 -12.19 -10.32
CA VAL A 47 -3.48 -13.47 -9.64
C VAL A 47 -3.62 -14.65 -10.61
N LEU A 48 -4.63 -14.64 -11.49
CA LEU A 48 -4.90 -15.76 -12.39
C LEU A 48 -4.13 -15.67 -13.71
N ARG A 49 -3.53 -14.51 -14.03
CA ARG A 49 -2.85 -14.22 -15.30
C ARG A 49 -3.73 -14.50 -16.52
N SER A 50 -5.04 -14.27 -16.38
CA SER A 50 -6.03 -14.54 -17.41
C SER A 50 -6.70 -13.26 -17.87
N ARG A 51 -6.76 -13.07 -19.20
CA ARG A 51 -7.44 -11.94 -19.84
C ARG A 51 -8.95 -12.16 -20.01
N ASN A 52 -9.45 -13.37 -19.78
CA ASN A 52 -10.86 -13.73 -19.94
C ASN A 52 -11.64 -13.49 -18.65
N ILE A 53 -11.36 -12.37 -17.97
CA ILE A 53 -12.00 -11.97 -16.73
C ILE A 53 -12.73 -10.68 -17.02
N ASN A 54 -14.04 -10.70 -16.83
CA ASN A 54 -14.88 -9.53 -16.99
C ASN A 54 -16.01 -9.58 -15.95
N VAL A 55 -15.71 -9.03 -14.79
CA VAL A 55 -16.71 -8.80 -13.74
C VAL A 55 -17.43 -7.49 -14.06
N SER A 56 -18.75 -7.52 -14.07
CA SER A 56 -19.59 -6.34 -14.31
C SER A 56 -20.27 -5.81 -13.04
N LYS A 57 -20.45 -6.66 -12.03
CA LYS A 57 -21.10 -6.33 -10.75
C LYS A 57 -20.23 -6.73 -9.56
N VAL A 58 -20.31 -5.94 -8.49
CA VAL A 58 -19.49 -6.15 -7.29
C VAL A 58 -19.74 -7.52 -6.65
N ASP A 59 -21.00 -7.97 -6.54
CA ASP A 59 -21.30 -9.25 -5.91
C ASP A 59 -20.75 -10.43 -6.73
N GLU A 60 -20.89 -10.38 -8.05
CA GLU A 60 -20.32 -11.37 -8.98
C GLU A 60 -18.79 -11.44 -8.81
N GLY A 61 -18.11 -10.29 -8.75
CA GLY A 61 -16.66 -10.22 -8.54
C GLY A 61 -16.23 -10.79 -7.20
N THR A 62 -16.99 -10.52 -6.15
CA THR A 62 -16.72 -11.01 -4.80
C THR A 62 -16.78 -12.54 -4.76
N GLU A 63 -17.81 -13.14 -5.36
CA GLU A 63 -17.95 -14.59 -5.44
C GLU A 63 -16.89 -15.23 -6.34
N ASP A 64 -16.51 -14.56 -7.43
CA ASP A 64 -15.41 -15.01 -8.29
C ASP A 64 -14.06 -15.01 -7.56
N ILE A 65 -13.77 -13.99 -6.76
CA ILE A 65 -12.55 -13.94 -5.94
C ILE A 65 -12.54 -15.11 -4.96
N LYS A 66 -13.62 -15.32 -4.19
CA LYS A 66 -13.72 -16.44 -3.24
C LYS A 66 -13.51 -17.79 -3.94
N ARG A 67 -14.25 -18.02 -5.02
CA ARG A 67 -14.26 -19.31 -5.74
C ARG A 67 -12.92 -19.62 -6.40
N ARG A 68 -12.27 -18.62 -7.00
CA ARG A 68 -11.10 -18.83 -7.86
C ARG A 68 -9.77 -18.59 -7.14
N LEU A 69 -9.74 -17.69 -6.16
CA LEU A 69 -8.52 -17.33 -5.43
C LEU A 69 -8.43 -17.98 -4.04
N GLY A 70 -9.54 -18.54 -3.53
CA GLY A 70 -9.68 -19.00 -2.14
C GLY A 70 -8.66 -20.05 -1.68
N ASN A 71 -8.12 -20.85 -2.61
CA ASN A 71 -7.11 -21.88 -2.31
C ASN A 71 -5.69 -21.49 -2.77
N LEU A 72 -5.52 -20.29 -3.32
CA LEU A 72 -4.22 -19.85 -3.84
C LEU A 72 -3.42 -19.13 -2.77
N ARG A 73 -2.13 -19.43 -2.70
CA ARG A 73 -1.18 -18.70 -1.86
C ARG A 73 -0.80 -17.38 -2.56
N VAL A 74 -1.32 -16.26 -2.06
CA VAL A 74 -1.19 -14.95 -2.72
C VAL A 74 -0.47 -13.90 -1.86
N LEU A 75 0.16 -12.91 -2.52
CA LEU A 75 0.56 -11.64 -1.93
C LEU A 75 -0.27 -10.51 -2.52
N VAL A 76 -1.14 -9.90 -1.71
CA VAL A 76 -2.01 -8.80 -2.16
C VAL A 76 -1.75 -7.56 -1.33
N ILE A 77 -1.43 -6.45 -2.00
CA ILE A 77 -1.46 -5.11 -1.39
C ILE A 77 -2.80 -4.48 -1.71
N VAL A 78 -3.46 -3.94 -0.69
CA VAL A 78 -4.68 -3.12 -0.83
C VAL A 78 -4.39 -1.75 -0.26
N ASP A 79 -4.14 -0.81 -1.16
CA ASP A 79 -3.66 0.51 -0.82
C ASP A 79 -4.81 1.52 -0.64
N ASP A 80 -4.68 2.36 0.39
CA ASP A 80 -5.57 3.47 0.74
C ASP A 80 -7.03 3.05 0.94
N VAL A 81 -7.27 2.08 1.82
CA VAL A 81 -8.62 1.63 2.21
C VAL A 81 -9.23 2.57 3.25
N ASP A 82 -10.48 2.98 3.07
CA ASP A 82 -11.22 3.85 3.99
C ASP A 82 -12.59 3.29 4.44
N SER A 83 -13.00 2.12 3.95
CA SER A 83 -14.24 1.48 4.41
C SER A 83 -14.17 -0.05 4.43
N VAL A 84 -14.94 -0.66 5.34
CA VAL A 84 -15.08 -2.13 5.43
C VAL A 84 -15.69 -2.70 4.14
N LYS A 85 -16.60 -1.96 3.50
CA LYS A 85 -17.24 -2.37 2.23
C LYS A 85 -16.25 -2.66 1.11
N GLN A 86 -15.13 -1.91 1.05
CA GLN A 86 -14.07 -2.18 0.08
C GLN A 86 -13.41 -3.53 0.31
N LEU A 87 -13.14 -3.87 1.58
CA LEU A 87 -12.55 -5.17 1.93
C LEU A 87 -13.52 -6.32 1.67
N GLU A 88 -14.79 -6.14 2.03
CA GLU A 88 -15.85 -7.13 1.77
C GLU A 88 -16.01 -7.42 0.27
N ALA A 89 -16.04 -6.38 -0.56
CA ALA A 89 -16.11 -6.49 -2.02
C ALA A 89 -14.87 -7.21 -2.61
N LEU A 90 -13.69 -7.04 -2.01
CA LEU A 90 -12.49 -7.77 -2.42
C LEU A 90 -12.40 -9.17 -1.79
N ALA A 91 -13.45 -9.61 -1.10
CA ALA A 91 -13.53 -10.83 -0.31
C ALA A 91 -12.38 -10.96 0.71
N ILE A 92 -11.88 -9.86 1.25
CA ILE A 92 -10.79 -9.85 2.23
C ILE A 92 -11.36 -10.00 3.64
N LYS A 93 -11.18 -11.20 4.17
CA LYS A 93 -11.40 -11.56 5.58
C LYS A 93 -10.30 -12.54 5.98
N ARG A 94 -10.27 -12.90 7.26
CA ARG A 94 -9.39 -13.97 7.74
C ARG A 94 -9.67 -15.26 6.96
N ASP A 95 -8.60 -15.91 6.51
CA ASP A 95 -8.64 -17.19 5.78
C ASP A 95 -9.37 -17.16 4.42
N SER A 96 -9.52 -15.98 3.79
CA SER A 96 -10.10 -15.85 2.45
C SER A 96 -9.30 -16.47 1.32
N PHE A 97 -8.01 -16.73 1.54
CA PHE A 97 -7.07 -17.18 0.53
C PHE A 97 -6.31 -18.39 1.05
N GLY A 98 -5.59 -19.07 0.15
CA GLY A 98 -4.89 -20.30 0.46
C GLY A 98 -3.84 -20.14 1.57
N PRO A 99 -3.50 -21.23 2.29
CA PRO A 99 -2.49 -21.20 3.34
C PRO A 99 -1.17 -20.54 2.91
N GLY A 100 -0.59 -19.74 3.80
CA GLY A 100 0.65 -19.01 3.54
C GLY A 100 0.48 -17.71 2.75
N SER A 101 -0.75 -17.29 2.47
CA SER A 101 -1.04 -15.98 1.88
C SER A 101 -0.65 -14.82 2.81
N ARG A 102 -0.41 -13.66 2.22
CA ARG A 102 -0.10 -12.40 2.91
C ARG A 102 -0.87 -11.26 2.26
N ILE A 103 -1.74 -10.62 3.03
CA ILE A 103 -2.53 -9.48 2.59
C ILE A 103 -2.05 -8.29 3.42
N ILE A 104 -1.65 -7.22 2.75
CA ILE A 104 -1.16 -6.00 3.39
C ILE A 104 -2.11 -4.87 3.02
N ILE A 105 -2.70 -4.26 4.03
CA ILE A 105 -3.64 -3.16 3.86
C ILE A 105 -2.94 -1.88 4.32
N THR A 106 -2.99 -0.84 3.50
CA THR A 106 -2.64 0.50 3.95
C THR A 106 -3.92 1.29 4.19
N THR A 107 -3.97 1.98 5.32
CA THR A 107 -5.09 2.84 5.68
C THR A 107 -4.61 3.94 6.61
N ARG A 108 -5.36 5.04 6.66
CA ARG A 108 -5.18 6.09 7.67
C ARG A 108 -5.97 5.79 8.93
N ASP A 109 -7.02 4.97 8.83
CA ASP A 109 -7.92 4.62 9.91
C ASP A 109 -7.51 3.30 10.57
N LYS A 110 -7.01 3.39 11.81
CA LYS A 110 -6.64 2.22 12.60
C LYS A 110 -7.86 1.36 12.95
N HIS A 111 -9.03 1.98 13.15
CA HIS A 111 -10.23 1.27 13.59
C HIS A 111 -10.70 0.23 12.58
N LEU A 112 -10.55 0.52 11.28
CA LEU A 112 -10.81 -0.43 10.20
C LEU A 112 -9.99 -1.73 10.34
N LEU A 113 -8.73 -1.63 10.74
CA LEU A 113 -7.86 -2.80 10.97
C LEU A 113 -8.25 -3.59 12.22
N GLU A 114 -8.78 -2.92 13.23
CA GLU A 114 -9.31 -3.54 14.46
C GLU A 114 -10.61 -4.31 14.16
N ILE A 115 -11.52 -3.74 13.37
CA ILE A 115 -12.75 -4.42 12.90
C ILE A 115 -12.38 -5.70 12.11
N LEU A 116 -11.40 -5.60 11.22
CA LEU A 116 -10.91 -6.74 10.43
C LEU A 116 -10.22 -7.80 11.30
N LYS A 117 -9.83 -7.45 12.54
CA LYS A 117 -8.98 -8.26 13.42
C LYS A 117 -7.67 -8.63 12.73
N ALA A 118 -7.01 -7.63 12.14
CA ALA A 118 -5.73 -7.82 11.46
C ALA A 118 -4.69 -8.47 12.37
N ASP A 119 -3.94 -9.46 11.86
CA ASP A 119 -2.96 -10.21 12.66
C ASP A 119 -1.84 -9.32 13.22
N ARG A 120 -1.47 -8.26 12.48
CA ARG A 120 -0.47 -7.26 12.87
C ARG A 120 -0.86 -5.89 12.36
N ILE A 121 -0.70 -4.87 13.21
CA ILE A 121 -0.90 -3.47 12.87
C ILE A 121 0.44 -2.75 13.04
N CYS A 122 0.90 -2.08 11.99
CA CYS A 122 2.14 -1.31 12.00
C CYS A 122 1.83 0.18 11.89
N HIS A 123 2.38 0.99 12.80
CA HIS A 123 2.34 2.44 12.70
C HIS A 123 3.67 2.94 12.13
N LEU A 124 3.62 3.67 11.02
CA LEU A 124 4.82 4.32 10.49
C LEU A 124 5.07 5.64 11.23
N PRO A 125 6.25 5.81 11.86
CA PRO A 125 6.65 7.09 12.44
C PRO A 125 7.01 8.10 11.33
N ALA A 126 7.11 9.37 11.70
CA ALA A 126 7.77 10.37 10.86
C ALA A 126 9.26 10.06 10.74
N MET A 127 9.89 10.53 9.66
CA MET A 127 11.34 10.44 9.51
C MET A 127 12.01 11.25 10.60
N ASN A 128 13.15 10.76 11.09
CA ASN A 128 14.03 11.59 11.90
C ASN A 128 14.69 12.67 11.01
N LYS A 129 15.40 13.62 11.65
CA LYS A 129 15.99 14.76 10.94
C LYS A 129 17.04 14.32 9.93
N GLU A 130 17.81 13.28 10.26
CA GLU A 130 18.86 12.74 9.42
C GLU A 130 18.28 12.08 8.15
N GLU A 131 17.27 11.24 8.30
CA GLU A 131 16.52 10.61 7.19
C GLU A 131 15.85 11.65 6.30
N ALA A 132 15.26 12.70 6.90
CA ALA A 132 14.62 13.79 6.18
C ALA A 132 15.64 14.64 5.39
N LEU A 133 16.79 14.96 6.01
CA LEU A 133 17.91 15.64 5.35
C LEU A 133 18.46 14.83 4.19
N GLU A 134 18.65 13.52 4.37
CA GLU A 134 19.12 12.63 3.31
C GLU A 134 18.12 12.58 2.16
N LEU A 135 16.81 12.46 2.45
CA LEU A 135 15.77 12.47 1.41
C LEU A 135 15.77 13.78 0.63
N LEU A 136 15.79 14.92 1.32
CA LEU A 136 15.82 16.24 0.69
C LEU A 136 17.07 16.40 -0.17
N SER A 137 18.23 15.99 0.34
CA SER A 137 19.51 16.09 -0.35
C SER A 137 19.56 15.25 -1.62
N ARG A 138 19.02 14.03 -1.55
CA ARG A 138 18.93 13.15 -2.73
C ARG A 138 18.02 13.75 -3.79
N ARG A 139 16.98 14.47 -3.37
CA ARG A 139 16.03 15.08 -4.29
C ARG A 139 16.57 16.35 -4.93
N ALA A 140 17.12 17.26 -4.14
CA ALA A 140 17.58 18.57 -4.58
C ALA A 140 18.96 18.52 -5.25
N PHE A 141 19.86 17.66 -4.75
CA PHE A 141 21.28 17.68 -5.15
C PHE A 141 21.79 16.35 -5.69
N ASN A 142 20.97 15.29 -5.72
CA ASN A 142 21.40 13.92 -6.05
C ASN A 142 22.57 13.43 -5.17
N MET A 143 22.61 13.87 -3.90
CA MET A 143 23.63 13.52 -2.90
C MET A 143 22.97 13.03 -1.61
N ASN A 144 23.71 12.32 -0.76
CA ASN A 144 23.19 11.88 0.55
C ASN A 144 23.16 13.01 1.60
N TYR A 145 23.86 14.12 1.34
CA TYR A 145 23.96 15.26 2.24
C TYR A 145 23.78 16.57 1.46
N PRO A 146 23.39 17.66 2.14
CA PRO A 146 23.24 18.96 1.50
C PRO A 146 24.55 19.39 0.84
N MET A 147 24.44 20.07 -0.30
CA MET A 147 25.60 20.70 -0.93
C MET A 147 26.21 21.74 0.01
N GLU A 148 27.53 21.96 -0.08
CA GLU A 148 28.22 22.99 0.70
C GLU A 148 27.54 24.35 0.55
N GLY A 149 27.35 25.07 1.66
CA GLY A 149 26.60 26.33 1.71
C GLY A 149 25.08 26.20 1.88
N TYR A 150 24.49 25.02 1.67
CA TYR A 150 23.03 24.80 1.80
C TYR A 150 22.62 24.09 3.09
N PHE A 151 23.56 23.78 3.98
CA PHE A 151 23.29 22.96 5.16
C PHE A 151 22.25 23.58 6.11
N GLU A 152 22.42 24.86 6.47
CA GLU A 152 21.47 25.53 7.37
C GLU A 152 20.08 25.67 6.73
N LEU A 153 20.01 26.03 5.44
CA LEU A 153 18.74 26.11 4.72
C LEU A 153 18.03 24.75 4.65
N ALA A 154 18.78 23.67 4.37
CA ALA A 154 18.23 22.32 4.35
C ALA A 154 17.68 21.89 5.72
N ARG A 155 18.34 22.29 6.81
CA ARG A 155 17.85 22.04 8.18
C ARG A 155 16.55 22.79 8.47
N GLU A 156 16.46 24.07 8.11
CA GLU A 156 15.23 24.86 8.28
C GLU A 156 14.05 24.23 7.52
N VAL A 157 14.28 23.82 6.27
CA VAL A 157 13.28 23.12 5.46
C VAL A 157 12.84 21.80 6.12
N VAL A 158 13.79 20.98 6.59
CA VAL A 158 13.47 19.71 7.26
C VAL A 158 12.67 19.93 8.53
N ASP A 159 13.03 20.93 9.33
CA ASP A 159 12.32 21.30 10.55
C ASP A 159 10.89 21.79 10.24
N TYR A 160 10.71 22.58 9.16
CA TYR A 160 9.40 23.01 8.69
C TYR A 160 8.51 21.85 8.20
N CYS A 161 9.07 20.90 7.45
CA CYS A 161 8.33 19.75 6.91
C CYS A 161 8.00 18.68 7.96
N GLY A 162 8.57 18.76 9.17
CA GLY A 162 8.22 17.90 10.30
C GLY A 162 8.44 16.40 10.05
N GLY A 163 9.41 16.03 9.21
CA GLY A 163 9.72 14.63 8.89
C GLY A 163 8.69 13.91 8.01
N LEU A 164 7.78 14.64 7.35
CA LEU A 164 6.83 14.07 6.38
C LEU A 164 7.50 13.89 5.01
N PRO A 165 7.64 12.65 4.48
CA PRO A 165 8.28 12.42 3.18
C PRO A 165 7.60 13.13 2.01
N LEU A 166 6.27 13.24 2.04
CA LEU A 166 5.54 13.91 0.95
C LEU A 166 5.83 15.42 0.92
N ALA A 167 5.81 16.09 2.08
CA ALA A 167 6.10 17.52 2.18
C ALA A 167 7.52 17.87 1.66
N LEU A 168 8.48 16.96 1.83
CA LEU A 168 9.85 17.13 1.35
C LEU A 168 10.01 16.87 -0.16
N LYS A 169 9.10 16.08 -0.76
CA LYS A 169 9.16 15.71 -2.19
C LYS A 169 8.50 16.73 -3.10
N ASP A 170 7.56 17.49 -2.56
CA ASP A 170 6.81 18.53 -3.28
C ASP A 170 7.56 19.88 -3.31
N LEU A 171 8.78 19.92 -2.74
CA LEU A 171 9.77 20.99 -2.87
C LEU A 171 10.68 20.75 -4.09
#